data_AF-A0A9W6DCS8-F1
#
_entry.id   AF-A0A9W6DCS8-F1
#
_cell.length_a   1.000
_cell.length_b   1.000
_cell.length_c   1.000
_cell.angle_alpha   90.00
_cell.angle_beta   90.00
_cell.angle_gamma   90.00
#
_symmetry.space_group_name_H-M   'P 1'
#
loop_
_entity.id
_entity.type
_entity.pdbx_description
1 polymer ?
#
loop_
_entity_poly.entity_id
_entity_poly.type
_entity_poly.pdbx_seq_one_letter_code
_entity_poly.pdbx_strand_id
1 'polypeptide(L)'
;MKEIHITQIIDSVKQLCISSNYYLGEDLRNSLENAREKESWAIAKNILDNIVINSDIAKNENMPICQDTGMTCVFVELGQDVHIIGGLLEDAINEGVRRGYEEGFLRKSVVGDPIKRVNTKDNTPAVIYYNIVSGDKMKITVAPKGFGSENMSAIKMLKPSDGIDGVKEFVLETVRKAGPNPCPPIVVGVGIGGTFDKAANLAKKALIRNINEGNSDNYYADLEKELLEKINELGIGPQGFGGKTTALGVNVEVYPTHIAGLPVAVNINCHATRHAEIEL
;
A
#
# COMPACT_ATOMS: atom_id res chain seq x y z
N MET A 1 -15.48 -26.73 10.16
CA MET A 1 -15.86 -25.31 10.03
C MET A 1 -15.37 -24.60 11.28
N LYS A 2 -14.42 -23.66 11.13
CA LYS A 2 -13.90 -22.86 12.23
C LYS A 2 -14.78 -21.63 12.41
N GLU A 3 -15.22 -21.37 13.62
CA GLU A 3 -16.02 -20.19 13.93
C GLU A 3 -15.11 -19.05 14.40
N ILE A 4 -15.32 -17.86 13.85
CA ILE A 4 -14.63 -16.63 14.28
C ILE A 4 -15.70 -15.62 14.70
N HIS A 5 -15.65 -15.20 15.95
CA HIS A 5 -16.59 -14.23 16.48
C HIS A 5 -16.20 -12.80 16.10
N ILE A 6 -17.18 -11.96 15.76
CA ILE A 6 -16.94 -10.57 15.33
C ILE A 6 -16.12 -9.74 16.33
N THR A 7 -16.15 -10.04 17.63
CA THR A 7 -15.36 -9.33 18.64
C THR A 7 -13.86 -9.49 18.42
N GLN A 8 -13.43 -10.69 18.04
CA GLN A 8 -12.02 -10.96 17.70
C GLN A 8 -11.60 -10.14 16.47
N ILE A 9 -12.49 -9.98 15.48
CA ILE A 9 -12.25 -9.16 14.29
C ILE A 9 -12.17 -7.67 14.64
N ILE A 10 -13.11 -7.16 15.46
CA ILE A 10 -13.14 -5.76 15.91
C ILE A 10 -11.83 -5.42 16.63
N ASP A 11 -11.43 -6.25 17.60
CA ASP A 11 -10.22 -6.02 18.39
C ASP A 11 -8.96 -6.12 17.52
N SER A 12 -8.92 -7.07 16.59
CA SER A 12 -7.81 -7.24 15.65
C SER A 12 -7.67 -6.03 14.72
N VAL A 13 -8.75 -5.62 14.04
CA VAL A 13 -8.72 -4.47 13.12
C VAL A 13 -8.39 -3.18 13.87
N LYS A 14 -8.88 -3.01 15.10
CA LYS A 14 -8.52 -1.89 15.97
C LYS A 14 -7.01 -1.82 16.18
N GLN A 15 -6.40 -2.91 16.65
CA GLN A 15 -4.96 -2.95 16.90
C GLN A 15 -4.16 -2.73 15.62
N LEU A 16 -4.59 -3.33 14.51
CA LEU A 16 -3.94 -3.14 13.21
C LEU A 16 -4.02 -1.70 12.70
N CYS A 17 -5.13 -0.97 12.92
CA CYS A 17 -5.23 0.45 12.56
C CYS A 17 -4.21 1.31 13.31
N ILE A 18 -4.01 1.03 14.61
CA ILE A 18 -3.05 1.76 15.45
C ILE A 18 -1.62 1.39 15.03
N SER A 19 -1.29 0.10 15.01
CA SER A 19 0.06 -0.38 14.76
C SER A 19 0.57 -0.01 13.37
N SER A 20 -0.26 -0.15 12.33
CA SER A 20 0.12 0.23 10.96
C SER A 20 0.35 1.74 10.81
N ASN A 21 -0.23 2.59 11.67
CA ASN A 21 0.03 4.03 11.63
C ASN A 21 1.26 4.46 12.44
N TYR A 22 1.66 3.68 13.45
CA TYR A 22 2.77 4.01 14.34
C TYR A 22 4.10 3.40 13.87
N TYR A 23 4.04 2.21 13.26
CA TYR A 23 5.21 1.43 12.92
C TYR A 23 5.32 1.21 11.41
N LEU A 24 6.49 1.49 10.86
CA LEU A 24 6.86 0.99 9.53
C LEU A 24 7.24 -0.49 9.62
N GLY A 25 6.94 -1.24 8.56
CA GLY A 25 7.46 -2.58 8.37
C GLY A 25 8.99 -2.59 8.40
N GLU A 26 9.58 -3.66 8.93
CA GLU A 26 11.03 -3.79 9.04
C GLU A 26 11.72 -3.71 7.67
N ASP A 27 11.09 -4.25 6.62
CA ASP A 27 11.55 -4.19 5.24
C ASP A 27 11.70 -2.75 4.75
N LEU A 28 10.69 -1.91 4.98
CA LEU A 28 10.69 -0.49 4.65
C LEU A 28 11.71 0.28 5.49
N ARG A 29 11.72 0.04 6.80
CA ARG A 29 12.60 0.73 7.75
C ARG A 29 14.08 0.44 7.46
N ASN A 30 14.42 -0.80 7.12
CA ASN A 30 15.78 -1.22 6.74
C ASN A 30 16.16 -0.67 5.36
N SER A 31 15.24 -0.66 4.38
CA SER A 31 15.51 -0.07 3.06
C SER A 31 15.74 1.44 3.12
N LEU A 32 15.02 2.17 3.97
CA LEU A 32 15.28 3.60 4.23
C LEU A 32 16.67 3.85 4.82
N GLU A 33 17.10 3.02 5.78
CA GLU A 33 18.43 3.09 6.37
C GLU A 33 19.53 2.84 5.34
N ASN A 34 19.39 1.77 4.56
CA ASN A 34 20.32 1.42 3.49
C ASN A 34 20.39 2.52 2.41
N ALA A 35 19.25 3.11 2.05
CA ALA A 35 19.20 4.25 1.14
C ALA A 35 19.95 5.46 1.71
N ARG A 36 19.74 5.78 3.00
CA ARG A 36 20.44 6.87 3.70
C ARG A 36 21.96 6.67 3.71
N GLU A 37 22.42 5.44 3.93
CA GLU A 37 23.85 5.11 3.96
C GLU A 37 24.52 5.24 2.61
N LYS A 38 23.85 4.81 1.53
CA LYS A 38 24.35 4.83 0.15
C LYS A 38 24.19 6.18 -0.55
N GLU A 39 23.40 7.08 0.01
CA GLU A 39 23.16 8.41 -0.55
C GLU A 39 24.40 9.29 -0.37
N SER A 40 24.88 9.82 -1.50
CA SER A 40 26.06 10.69 -1.56
C SER A 40 25.68 12.16 -1.60
N TRP A 41 24.45 12.49 -2.03
CA TRP A 41 24.00 13.87 -2.08
C TRP A 41 23.49 14.32 -0.70
N ALA A 42 24.16 15.32 -0.11
CA ALA A 42 23.88 15.82 1.24
C ALA A 42 22.40 16.16 1.49
N ILE A 43 21.70 16.80 0.55
CA ILE A 43 20.29 17.17 0.71
C ILE A 43 19.41 15.90 0.76
N ALA A 44 19.57 15.01 -0.21
CA ALA A 44 18.84 13.74 -0.25
C ALA A 44 19.10 12.89 0.99
N LYS A 45 20.35 12.83 1.46
CA LYS A 45 20.75 12.11 2.67
C LYS A 45 20.08 12.70 3.91
N ASN A 46 20.05 14.02 4.05
CA ASN A 46 19.38 14.68 5.17
C ASN A 46 17.87 14.43 5.18
N ILE A 47 17.22 14.40 4.00
CA ILE A 47 15.80 14.07 3.89
C ILE A 47 15.54 12.63 4.35
N LEU A 48 16.35 11.67 3.88
CA LEU A 48 16.25 10.28 4.33
C LEU A 48 16.46 10.15 5.85
N ASP A 49 17.42 10.90 6.40
CA ASP A 49 17.67 10.95 7.84
C ASP A 49 16.46 11.47 8.61
N ASN A 50 15.83 12.56 8.14
CA ASN A 50 14.60 13.08 8.75
C ASN A 50 13.45 12.07 8.69
N ILE A 51 13.30 11.32 7.59
CA ILE A 51 12.28 10.26 7.46
C ILE A 51 12.53 9.15 8.49
N VAL A 52 13.79 8.73 8.64
CA VAL A 52 14.19 7.71 9.62
C VAL A 52 13.94 8.18 11.05
N ILE A 53 14.38 9.41 11.40
CA ILE A 53 14.14 10.01 12.71
C ILE A 53 12.65 10.12 13.00
N ASN A 54 11.84 10.54 12.02
CA ASN A 54 10.39 10.62 12.17
C ASN A 54 9.76 9.25 12.43
N SER A 55 10.22 8.20 11.75
CA SER A 55 9.77 6.83 12.01
C SER A 55 10.14 6.37 13.44
N ASP A 56 11.33 6.72 13.93
CA ASP A 56 11.77 6.33 15.27
C ASP A 56 10.98 7.10 16.35
N ILE A 57 10.70 8.39 16.14
CA ILE A 57 9.82 9.19 17.01
C ILE A 57 8.41 8.60 17.03
N ALA A 58 7.82 8.30 15.86
CA ALA A 58 6.49 7.70 15.75
C ALA A 58 6.37 6.41 16.58
N LYS A 59 7.38 5.54 16.47
CA LYS A 59 7.48 4.29 17.22
C LYS A 59 7.63 4.52 18.73
N ASN A 60 8.55 5.40 19.14
CA ASN A 60 8.89 5.58 20.56
C ASN A 60 7.81 6.35 21.34
N GLU A 61 7.16 7.31 20.68
CA GLU A 61 6.14 8.18 21.29
C GLU A 61 4.71 7.66 21.05
N ASN A 62 4.53 6.51 20.40
CA ASN A 62 3.23 5.94 20.05
C ASN A 62 2.33 6.95 19.34
N MET A 63 2.83 7.54 18.26
CA MET A 63 2.12 8.57 17.50
C MET A 63 2.16 8.26 15.99
N PRO A 64 1.20 8.74 15.20
CA PRO A 64 1.16 8.44 13.78
C PRO A 64 2.37 9.02 13.03
N ILE A 65 2.99 8.20 12.19
CA ILE A 65 4.16 8.59 11.38
C ILE A 65 3.87 9.73 10.40
N CYS A 66 2.60 9.93 10.04
CA CYS A 66 2.16 10.97 9.12
C CYS A 66 0.84 11.58 9.60
N GLN A 67 0.69 12.89 9.42
CA GLN A 67 -0.55 13.61 9.69
C GLN A 67 -1.73 13.08 8.87
N ASP A 68 -1.48 12.53 7.68
CA ASP A 68 -2.47 11.79 6.91
C ASP A 68 -2.45 10.32 7.30
N THR A 69 -3.26 9.97 8.31
CA THR A 69 -3.47 8.58 8.76
C THR A 69 -4.23 7.73 7.73
N GLY A 70 -4.66 8.34 6.61
CA GLY A 70 -5.12 7.65 5.42
C GLY A 70 -6.58 7.20 5.47
N MET A 71 -7.06 6.72 4.32
CA MET A 71 -8.28 5.91 4.24
C MET A 71 -7.90 4.46 4.50
N THR A 72 -8.65 3.77 5.36
CA THR A 72 -8.35 2.39 5.69
C THR A 72 -8.71 1.46 4.53
N CYS A 73 -7.71 0.82 3.93
CA CYS A 73 -7.91 -0.35 3.08
C CYS A 73 -7.74 -1.61 3.92
N VAL A 74 -8.65 -2.57 3.78
CA VAL A 74 -8.62 -3.84 4.51
C VAL A 74 -8.66 -4.97 3.50
N PHE A 75 -7.67 -5.85 3.54
CA PHE A 75 -7.63 -7.06 2.73
C PHE A 75 -7.97 -8.24 3.63
N VAL A 76 -8.97 -9.01 3.22
CA VAL A 76 -9.44 -10.18 3.96
C VAL A 76 -9.24 -11.40 3.08
N GLU A 77 -8.33 -12.27 3.50
CA GLU A 77 -8.21 -13.62 2.95
C GLU A 77 -9.02 -14.55 3.86
N LEU A 78 -10.19 -14.98 3.39
CA LEU A 78 -11.15 -15.77 4.16
C LEU A 78 -11.13 -17.23 3.70
N GLY A 79 -10.69 -18.13 4.58
CA GLY A 79 -10.74 -19.56 4.37
C GLY A 79 -12.16 -20.06 4.12
N GLN A 80 -12.36 -20.94 3.13
CA GLN A 80 -13.65 -21.55 2.80
C GLN A 80 -14.31 -22.28 3.97
N ASP A 81 -13.52 -22.76 4.94
CA ASP A 81 -14.00 -23.46 6.12
C ASP A 81 -14.25 -22.54 7.32
N VAL A 82 -14.18 -21.21 7.13
CA VAL A 82 -14.44 -20.20 8.18
C VAL A 82 -15.90 -19.76 8.16
N HIS A 83 -16.52 -19.71 9.34
CA HIS A 83 -17.83 -19.13 9.55
C HIS A 83 -17.76 -17.95 10.54
N ILE A 84 -18.22 -16.78 10.10
CA ILE A 84 -18.25 -15.58 10.94
C ILE A 84 -19.55 -15.58 11.76
N ILE A 85 -19.42 -15.46 13.08
CA ILE A 85 -20.55 -15.49 14.02
C ILE A 85 -20.64 -14.19 14.84
N GLY A 86 -21.85 -13.89 15.33
CA GLY A 86 -22.11 -12.73 16.20
C GLY A 86 -22.42 -11.42 15.46
N GLY A 87 -22.38 -11.39 14.11
CA GLY A 87 -22.75 -10.24 13.30
C GLY A 87 -22.18 -10.29 11.88
N LEU A 88 -22.24 -9.17 11.17
CA LEU A 88 -21.66 -9.04 9.82
C LEU A 88 -20.17 -8.72 9.91
N LEU A 89 -19.39 -9.34 9.02
CA LEU A 89 -17.95 -9.11 8.92
C LEU A 89 -17.62 -7.63 8.59
N GLU A 90 -18.37 -7.01 7.69
CA GLU A 90 -18.17 -5.61 7.31
C GLU A 90 -18.41 -4.64 8.48
N ASP A 91 -19.46 -4.87 9.28
CA ASP A 91 -19.74 -4.07 10.48
C ASP A 91 -18.63 -4.22 11.51
N ALA A 92 -18.15 -5.45 11.71
CA ALA A 92 -17.04 -5.75 12.62
C ALA A 92 -15.74 -5.04 12.20
N ILE A 93 -15.42 -5.03 10.90
CA ILE A 93 -14.26 -4.32 10.35
C ILE A 93 -14.42 -2.81 10.57
N ASN A 94 -15.55 -2.23 10.18
CA ASN A 94 -15.76 -0.78 10.32
C ASN A 94 -15.79 -0.33 11.78
N GLU A 95 -16.31 -1.17 12.69
CA GLU A 95 -16.26 -0.89 14.13
C GLU A 95 -14.83 -0.95 14.68
N GLY A 96 -14.01 -1.92 14.22
CA GLY A 96 -12.58 -1.95 14.53
C GLY A 96 -11.84 -0.70 14.03
N VAL A 97 -12.15 -0.23 12.82
CA VAL A 97 -11.60 1.02 12.27
C VAL A 97 -12.00 2.23 13.11
N ARG A 98 -13.29 2.38 13.41
CA ARG A 98 -13.82 3.47 14.24
C ARG A 98 -13.09 3.55 15.58
N ARG A 99 -12.96 2.41 16.28
CA ARG A 99 -12.25 2.33 17.57
C ARG A 99 -10.76 2.60 17.41
N GLY A 100 -10.12 2.05 16.37
CA GLY A 100 -8.69 2.22 16.13
C GLY A 100 -8.32 3.68 15.86
N TYR A 101 -9.17 4.40 15.11
CA TYR A 101 -8.94 5.82 14.84
C TYR A 101 -9.23 6.73 16.04
N GLU A 102 -10.19 6.36 16.90
CA GLU A 102 -10.44 7.08 18.15
C GLU A 102 -9.33 6.83 19.19
N GLU A 103 -9.06 5.57 19.52
CA GLU A 103 -8.10 5.17 20.57
C GLU A 103 -6.64 5.43 20.15
N GLY A 104 -6.34 5.38 18.86
CA GLY A 104 -5.02 5.71 18.30
C GLY A 104 -4.81 7.20 18.02
N PHE A 105 -5.75 8.08 18.40
CA PHE A 105 -5.68 9.53 18.11
C PHE A 105 -5.37 9.85 16.64
N LEU A 106 -5.91 9.04 15.73
CA LEU A 106 -5.64 9.13 14.30
C LEU A 106 -6.56 10.17 13.64
N ARG A 107 -6.10 10.75 12.52
CA ARG A 107 -6.89 11.73 11.78
C ARG A 107 -8.04 11.07 11.01
N LYS A 108 -9.26 11.53 11.26
CA LYS A 108 -10.47 11.10 10.52
C LYS A 108 -10.61 11.89 9.23
N SER A 109 -10.19 11.29 8.12
CA SER A 109 -10.03 11.92 6.80
C SER A 109 -11.12 11.55 5.79
N VAL A 110 -12.01 10.61 6.11
CA VAL A 110 -13.09 10.18 5.20
C VAL A 110 -14.26 11.16 5.18
N VAL A 111 -14.77 11.41 3.97
CA VAL A 111 -16.02 12.14 3.73
C VAL A 111 -17.12 11.16 3.34
N GLY A 112 -18.32 11.34 3.88
CA GLY A 112 -19.45 10.41 3.66
C GLY A 112 -20.07 10.52 2.27
N ASP A 113 -19.83 11.63 1.57
CA ASP A 113 -20.24 11.84 0.17
C ASP A 113 -19.08 12.53 -0.56
N PRO A 114 -18.61 12.00 -1.71
CA PRO A 114 -17.44 12.52 -2.40
C PRO A 114 -17.64 13.93 -3.00
N ILE A 115 -18.90 14.34 -3.22
CA ILE A 115 -19.27 15.64 -3.82
C ILE A 115 -19.66 16.65 -2.74
N LYS A 116 -20.47 16.26 -1.75
CA LYS A 116 -20.88 17.13 -0.63
C LYS A 116 -19.81 17.28 0.44
N ARG A 117 -18.92 16.29 0.55
CA ARG A 117 -17.67 16.33 1.34
C ARG A 117 -17.84 16.55 2.85
N VAL A 118 -18.97 16.12 3.42
CA VAL A 118 -19.16 16.13 4.88
C VAL A 118 -18.33 15.01 5.51
N ASN A 119 -17.47 15.33 6.46
CA ASN A 119 -16.60 14.37 7.15
C ASN A 119 -17.41 13.39 8.02
N THR A 120 -17.03 12.11 8.05
CA THR A 120 -17.74 11.06 8.81
C THR A 120 -17.40 11.06 10.32
N LYS A 121 -16.33 11.75 10.71
CA LYS A 121 -15.84 11.91 12.09
C LYS A 121 -15.36 10.61 12.76
N ASP A 122 -15.19 9.55 11.98
CA ASP A 122 -14.77 8.22 12.45
C ASP A 122 -13.83 7.48 11.48
N ASN A 123 -13.51 8.08 10.31
CA ASN A 123 -12.71 7.50 9.23
C ASN A 123 -13.30 6.25 8.55
N THR A 124 -14.59 6.00 8.73
CA THR A 124 -15.36 4.95 8.06
C THR A 124 -16.19 5.52 6.90
N PRO A 125 -16.59 4.71 5.90
CA PRO A 125 -16.31 3.29 5.75
C PRO A 125 -14.87 2.99 5.28
N ALA A 126 -14.36 1.82 5.64
CA ALA A 126 -13.14 1.26 5.04
C ALA A 126 -13.39 0.76 3.61
N VAL A 127 -12.34 0.70 2.79
CA VAL A 127 -12.38 -0.03 1.51
C VAL A 127 -11.94 -1.47 1.76
N ILE A 128 -12.86 -2.42 1.59
CA ILE A 128 -12.62 -3.83 1.93
C ILE A 128 -12.45 -4.66 0.66
N TYR A 129 -11.38 -5.44 0.60
CA TYR A 129 -11.08 -6.38 -0.47
C TYR A 129 -11.19 -7.80 0.08
N TYR A 130 -12.21 -8.53 -0.38
CA TYR A 130 -12.42 -9.92 0.01
C TYR A 130 -11.76 -10.87 -0.99
N ASN A 131 -11.03 -11.85 -0.49
CA ASN A 131 -10.44 -12.95 -1.25
C ASN A 131 -10.77 -14.27 -0.55
N ILE A 132 -11.54 -15.14 -1.19
CA ILE A 132 -11.84 -16.47 -0.63
C ILE A 132 -10.68 -17.41 -0.95
N VAL A 133 -10.14 -18.08 0.07
CA VAL A 133 -9.00 -19.00 -0.04
C VAL A 133 -9.36 -20.36 0.55
N SER A 134 -8.59 -21.41 0.24
CA SER A 134 -8.78 -22.72 0.86
C SER A 134 -8.38 -22.72 2.34
N GLY A 135 -9.00 -23.61 3.13
CA GLY A 135 -8.64 -23.85 4.53
C GLY A 135 -9.54 -23.14 5.53
N ASP A 136 -9.13 -23.18 6.79
CA ASP A 136 -9.93 -22.76 7.95
C ASP A 136 -9.39 -21.51 8.64
N LYS A 137 -8.55 -20.74 7.97
CA LYS A 137 -7.92 -19.54 8.53
C LYS A 137 -8.46 -18.27 7.90
N MET A 138 -8.43 -17.18 8.66
CA MET A 138 -8.75 -15.85 8.14
C MET A 138 -7.55 -14.93 8.35
N LYS A 139 -7.02 -14.34 7.28
CA LYS A 139 -5.97 -13.32 7.38
C LYS A 139 -6.55 -11.94 7.10
N ILE A 140 -6.24 -10.98 7.97
CA ILE A 140 -6.64 -9.58 7.82
C ILE A 140 -5.38 -8.75 7.71
N THR A 141 -5.24 -8.01 6.62
CA THR A 141 -4.20 -6.99 6.45
C THR A 141 -4.87 -5.62 6.39
N VAL A 142 -4.48 -4.70 7.29
CA VAL A 142 -4.91 -3.30 7.28
C VAL A 142 -3.79 -2.47 6.67
N ALA A 143 -4.13 -1.67 5.65
CA ALA A 143 -3.20 -0.79 4.95
C ALA A 143 -3.79 0.63 4.83
N PRO A 144 -3.48 1.55 5.76
CA PRO A 144 -3.97 2.92 5.70
C PRO A 144 -3.32 3.70 4.54
N LYS A 145 -4.13 4.04 3.54
CA LYS A 145 -3.64 4.66 2.30
C LYS A 145 -3.72 6.19 2.39
N GLY A 146 -2.55 6.84 2.37
CA GLY A 146 -2.46 8.29 2.25
C GLY A 146 -2.87 8.76 0.86
N PHE A 147 -3.65 9.83 0.77
CA PHE A 147 -4.23 10.26 -0.51
C PHE A 147 -3.29 11.11 -1.36
N GLY A 148 -2.24 11.69 -0.76
CA GLY A 148 -1.17 12.33 -1.52
C GLY A 148 -0.51 11.36 -2.52
N SER A 149 -0.28 10.10 -2.11
CA SER A 149 0.25 9.06 -3.00
C SER A 149 -0.84 8.33 -3.79
N GLU A 150 -2.05 8.16 -3.24
CA GLU A 150 -3.17 7.58 -4.01
C GLU A 150 -3.46 8.37 -5.29
N ASN A 151 -3.51 9.70 -5.19
CA ASN A 151 -3.83 10.58 -6.30
C ASN A 151 -2.78 10.58 -7.43
N MET A 152 -1.61 9.99 -7.20
CA MET A 152 -0.54 9.84 -8.19
C MET A 152 -0.57 8.49 -8.90
N SER A 153 -1.55 7.65 -8.58
CA SER A 153 -1.74 6.34 -9.19
C SER A 153 -2.47 6.47 -10.54
N ALA A 154 -2.23 5.55 -11.45
CA ALA A 154 -2.83 5.57 -12.78
C ALA A 154 -3.18 4.17 -13.29
N ILE A 155 -4.14 4.10 -14.21
CA ILE A 155 -4.49 2.88 -14.93
C ILE A 155 -4.57 3.16 -16.43
N LYS A 156 -4.12 2.21 -17.24
CA LYS A 156 -4.14 2.28 -18.70
C LYS A 156 -4.51 0.93 -19.30
N MET A 157 -5.37 0.97 -20.31
CA MET A 157 -5.71 -0.19 -21.12
C MET A 157 -4.77 -0.22 -22.32
N LEU A 158 -3.65 -0.93 -22.20
CA LEU A 158 -2.70 -1.09 -23.29
C LEU A 158 -3.24 -2.05 -24.34
N LYS A 159 -2.71 -1.93 -25.56
CA LYS A 159 -2.89 -2.94 -26.61
C LYS A 159 -1.95 -4.10 -26.30
N PRO A 160 -2.33 -5.35 -26.61
CA PRO A 160 -1.41 -6.49 -26.52
C PRO A 160 -0.11 -6.27 -27.31
N SER A 161 -0.17 -5.52 -28.42
CA SER A 161 0.99 -5.16 -29.24
C SER A 161 1.98 -4.22 -28.55
N ASP A 162 1.57 -3.49 -27.52
CA ASP A 162 2.47 -2.63 -26.75
C ASP A 162 3.42 -3.47 -25.89
N GLY A 163 3.02 -4.71 -25.55
CA GLY A 163 3.84 -5.70 -24.89
C GLY A 163 4.45 -5.21 -23.57
N ILE A 164 5.56 -5.83 -23.18
CA ILE A 164 6.26 -5.50 -21.93
C ILE A 164 6.87 -4.10 -21.95
N ASP A 165 7.32 -3.61 -23.12
CA ASP A 165 7.90 -2.28 -23.24
C ASP A 165 6.86 -1.19 -22.98
N GLY A 166 5.62 -1.39 -23.43
CA GLY A 166 4.49 -0.52 -23.11
C GLY A 166 4.16 -0.49 -21.62
N VAL A 167 4.27 -1.64 -20.92
CA VAL A 167 4.11 -1.70 -19.47
C VAL A 167 5.20 -0.88 -18.78
N LYS A 168 6.47 -1.10 -19.13
CA LYS A 168 7.62 -0.42 -18.54
C LYS A 168 7.54 1.09 -18.72
N GLU A 169 7.24 1.55 -19.93
CA GLU A 169 7.10 2.98 -20.20
C GLU A 169 5.93 3.57 -19.42
N PHE A 170 4.79 2.88 -19.32
CA PHE A 170 3.66 3.38 -18.54
C PHE A 170 3.98 3.52 -17.04
N VAL A 171 4.72 2.58 -16.46
CA VAL A 171 5.19 2.66 -15.07
C VAL A 171 6.09 3.89 -14.88
N LEU A 172 7.10 4.05 -15.75
CA LEU A 172 8.05 5.17 -15.68
C LEU A 172 7.37 6.51 -15.91
N GLU A 173 6.46 6.60 -16.88
CA GLU A 173 5.66 7.79 -17.15
C GLU A 173 4.81 8.19 -15.93
N THR A 174 4.18 7.21 -15.27
CA THR A 174 3.37 7.45 -14.09
C THR A 174 4.21 8.01 -12.94
N VAL A 175 5.37 7.40 -12.65
CA VAL A 175 6.29 7.88 -11.60
C VAL A 175 6.86 9.25 -11.94
N ARG A 176 7.24 9.48 -13.20
CA ARG A 176 7.76 10.77 -13.68
C ARG A 176 6.71 11.89 -13.53
N LYS A 177 5.45 11.60 -13.85
CA LYS A 177 4.33 12.54 -13.66
C LYS A 177 4.03 12.79 -12.18
N ALA A 178 4.17 11.77 -11.33
CA ALA A 178 3.99 11.90 -9.90
C ALA A 178 5.03 12.83 -9.26
N GLY A 179 6.30 12.73 -9.68
CA GLY A 179 7.37 13.60 -9.22
C GLY A 179 7.51 13.62 -7.69
N PRO A 180 7.60 14.79 -7.04
CA PRO A 180 7.69 14.92 -5.58
C PRO A 180 6.38 14.64 -4.83
N ASN A 181 5.23 14.69 -5.51
CA ASN A 181 3.91 14.74 -4.87
C ASN A 181 3.59 13.55 -3.94
N PRO A 182 4.00 12.29 -4.23
CA PRO A 182 3.75 11.17 -3.34
C PRO A 182 4.79 11.06 -2.22
N CYS A 183 5.54 12.13 -1.90
CA CYS A 183 6.55 12.16 -0.82
C CYS A 183 7.57 11.00 -0.93
N PRO A 184 8.38 10.92 -2.00
CA PRO A 184 9.37 9.87 -2.17
C PRO A 184 10.40 9.85 -1.01
N PRO A 185 11.04 8.70 -0.73
CA PRO A 185 11.05 7.48 -1.55
C PRO A 185 9.71 6.74 -1.59
N ILE A 186 9.28 6.31 -2.79
CA ILE A 186 8.00 5.62 -2.99
C ILE A 186 8.14 4.09 -2.99
N VAL A 187 7.03 3.38 -2.80
CA VAL A 187 6.88 1.97 -3.20
C VAL A 187 5.85 1.90 -4.32
N VAL A 188 6.16 1.15 -5.38
CA VAL A 188 5.31 1.09 -6.58
C VAL A 188 4.71 -0.31 -6.72
N GLY A 189 3.38 -0.40 -6.61
CA GLY A 189 2.63 -1.59 -6.94
C GLY A 189 2.16 -1.56 -8.39
N VAL A 190 2.40 -2.63 -9.14
CA VAL A 190 2.01 -2.76 -10.54
C VAL A 190 1.09 -3.97 -10.70
N GLY A 191 -0.09 -3.74 -11.25
CA GLY A 191 -1.05 -4.80 -11.57
C GLY A 191 -1.17 -4.97 -13.08
N ILE A 192 -0.95 -6.17 -13.60
CA ILE A 192 -0.98 -6.47 -15.04
C ILE A 192 -2.01 -7.57 -15.33
N GLY A 193 -2.91 -7.32 -16.29
CA GLY A 193 -3.91 -8.29 -16.73
C GLY A 193 -5.24 -8.20 -15.97
N GLY A 194 -6.05 -9.26 -16.07
CA GLY A 194 -7.45 -9.22 -15.64
C GLY A 194 -8.32 -8.29 -16.48
N THR A 195 -9.18 -7.52 -15.81
CA THR A 195 -10.02 -6.45 -16.34
C THR A 195 -9.56 -5.10 -15.77
N PHE A 196 -10.23 -4.00 -16.13
CA PHE A 196 -9.94 -2.65 -15.63
C PHE A 196 -9.83 -2.62 -14.09
N ASP A 197 -10.86 -3.10 -13.40
CA ASP A 197 -10.95 -3.13 -11.94
C ASP A 197 -9.97 -4.14 -11.32
N LYS A 198 -9.77 -5.30 -11.96
CA LYS A 198 -8.84 -6.32 -11.45
C LYS A 198 -7.39 -5.84 -11.47
N ALA A 199 -6.96 -5.13 -12.52
CA ALA A 199 -5.61 -4.56 -12.58
C ALA A 199 -5.37 -3.56 -11.43
N ALA A 200 -6.33 -2.67 -11.17
CA ALA A 200 -6.24 -1.73 -10.06
C ALA A 200 -6.18 -2.46 -8.69
N ASN A 201 -6.99 -3.51 -8.51
CA ASN A 201 -6.96 -4.34 -7.31
C ASN A 201 -5.61 -5.07 -7.14
N LEU A 202 -5.01 -5.60 -8.21
CA LEU A 202 -3.69 -6.23 -8.19
C LEU A 202 -2.60 -5.23 -7.81
N ALA A 203 -2.59 -4.04 -8.42
CA ALA A 203 -1.64 -2.98 -8.07
C ALA A 203 -1.76 -2.56 -6.61
N LYS A 204 -2.99 -2.53 -6.07
CA LYS A 204 -3.25 -2.27 -4.65
C LYS A 204 -2.74 -3.40 -3.76
N LYS A 205 -2.95 -4.67 -4.15
CA LYS A 205 -2.44 -5.85 -3.43
C LYS A 205 -0.90 -5.92 -3.47
N ALA A 206 -0.28 -5.51 -4.56
CA ALA A 206 1.18 -5.49 -4.68
C ALA A 206 1.84 -4.61 -3.61
N LEU A 207 1.17 -3.56 -3.14
CA LEU A 207 1.68 -2.63 -2.13
C LEU A 207 1.69 -3.16 -0.68
N ILE A 208 1.10 -4.32 -0.42
CA ILE A 208 1.16 -5.00 0.88
C ILE A 208 2.14 -6.18 0.88
N ARG A 209 2.91 -6.37 -0.20
CA ARG A 209 4.02 -7.33 -0.23
C ARG A 209 5.25 -6.73 0.44
N ASN A 210 6.05 -7.60 1.03
CA ASN A 210 7.38 -7.26 1.51
C ASN A 210 8.25 -6.84 0.31
N ILE A 211 8.88 -5.67 0.38
CA ILE A 211 9.67 -5.13 -0.74
C ILE A 211 11.00 -5.85 -0.94
N ASN A 212 11.44 -6.63 0.06
CA ASN A 212 12.64 -7.46 -0.03
C ASN A 212 12.35 -8.85 -0.61
N GLU A 213 11.07 -9.19 -0.81
CA GLU A 213 10.63 -10.44 -1.42
C GLU A 213 10.17 -10.21 -2.86
N GLY A 214 11.01 -10.64 -3.80
CA GLY A 214 10.68 -10.63 -5.22
C GLY A 214 9.48 -11.54 -5.55
N ASN A 215 8.90 -11.34 -6.73
CA ASN A 215 7.82 -12.20 -7.22
C ASN A 215 8.24 -13.69 -7.22
N SER A 216 7.29 -14.59 -6.96
CA SER A 216 7.53 -16.04 -6.99
C SER A 216 7.84 -16.56 -8.41
N ASP A 217 7.41 -15.86 -9.44
CA ASP A 217 7.82 -16.07 -10.82
C ASP A 217 9.04 -15.19 -11.14
N ASN A 218 10.14 -15.85 -11.49
CA ASN A 218 11.43 -15.22 -11.79
C ASN A 218 11.34 -14.15 -12.89
N TYR A 219 10.45 -14.33 -13.88
CA TYR A 219 10.28 -13.34 -14.96
C TYR A 219 9.79 -11.99 -14.40
N TYR A 220 8.83 -12.03 -13.49
CA TYR A 220 8.29 -10.82 -12.86
C TYR A 220 9.22 -10.30 -11.76
N ALA A 221 9.98 -11.16 -11.08
CA ALA A 221 10.99 -10.72 -10.11
C ALA A 221 12.12 -9.92 -10.80
N ASP A 222 12.54 -10.32 -12.00
CA ASP A 222 13.52 -9.55 -12.76
C ASP A 222 12.93 -8.26 -13.33
N LEU A 223 11.65 -8.25 -13.69
CA LEU A 223 10.93 -7.02 -14.05
C LEU A 223 10.84 -6.03 -12.88
N GLU A 224 10.56 -6.51 -11.66
CA GLU A 224 10.54 -5.68 -10.45
C GLU A 224 11.88 -4.96 -10.24
N LYS A 225 13.00 -5.69 -10.37
CA LYS A 225 14.36 -5.12 -10.27
C LYS A 225 14.64 -4.10 -11.38
N GLU A 226 14.35 -4.46 -12.63
CA GLU A 226 14.58 -3.57 -13.77
C GLU A 226 13.78 -2.26 -13.64
N LEU A 227 12.52 -2.34 -13.21
CA LEU A 227 11.68 -1.16 -12.98
C LEU A 227 12.23 -0.30 -11.83
N LEU A 228 12.67 -0.92 -10.73
CA LEU A 228 13.24 -0.20 -9.59
C LEU A 228 14.49 0.58 -9.99
N GLU A 229 15.39 -0.05 -10.74
CA GLU A 229 16.61 0.59 -11.28
C GLU A 229 16.23 1.79 -12.16
N LYS A 230 15.37 1.59 -13.16
CA LYS A 230 14.93 2.64 -14.09
C LYS A 230 14.17 3.78 -13.41
N ILE A 231 13.38 3.50 -12.38
CA ILE A 231 12.70 4.54 -11.58
C ILE A 231 13.72 5.38 -10.82
N ASN A 232 14.74 4.75 -10.23
CA ASN A 232 15.77 5.46 -9.50
C ASN A 232 16.67 6.30 -10.42
N GLU A 233 16.92 5.84 -11.65
CA GLU A 233 17.59 6.62 -12.70
C GLU A 233 16.85 7.90 -13.12
N LEU A 234 15.53 8.01 -12.85
CA LEU A 234 14.81 9.28 -13.07
C LEU A 234 15.36 10.43 -12.22
N GLY A 235 16.08 10.13 -11.14
CA GLY A 235 16.75 11.13 -10.32
C GLY A 235 15.81 12.11 -9.60
N ILE A 236 14.55 11.74 -9.39
CA ILE A 236 13.58 12.54 -8.61
C ILE A 236 14.06 12.61 -7.15
N GLY A 237 14.46 11.46 -6.60
CA GLY A 237 15.07 11.35 -5.27
C GLY A 237 14.13 11.66 -4.10
N PRO A 238 14.65 11.63 -2.85
CA PRO A 238 13.87 11.86 -1.65
C PRO A 238 13.18 13.22 -1.65
N GLN A 239 11.86 13.22 -1.41
CA GLN A 239 10.96 14.38 -1.48
C GLN A 239 11.06 15.22 -2.79
N GLY A 240 11.69 14.70 -3.84
CA GLY A 240 11.89 15.39 -5.12
C GLY A 240 13.05 16.39 -5.17
N PHE A 241 13.97 16.37 -4.21
CA PHE A 241 15.16 17.23 -4.22
C PHE A 241 16.34 16.65 -5.01
N GLY A 242 16.09 15.60 -5.79
CA GLY A 242 17.11 14.80 -6.43
C GLY A 242 17.77 13.81 -5.47
N GLY A 243 18.60 12.92 -6.00
CA GLY A 243 19.23 11.84 -5.25
C GLY A 243 19.05 10.49 -5.93
N LYS A 244 19.65 9.45 -5.35
CA LYS A 244 19.65 8.09 -5.90
C LYS A 244 18.34 7.36 -5.67
N THR A 245 17.62 7.69 -4.59
CA THR A 245 16.48 6.89 -4.12
C THR A 245 15.16 7.60 -4.38
N THR A 246 14.61 7.39 -5.56
CA THR A 246 13.22 7.78 -5.90
C THR A 246 12.23 6.76 -5.36
N ALA A 247 12.54 5.47 -5.46
CA ALA A 247 11.72 4.37 -4.98
C ALA A 247 12.54 3.38 -4.15
N LEU A 248 11.90 2.77 -3.16
CA LEU A 248 12.45 1.73 -2.29
C LEU A 248 12.18 0.32 -2.80
N GLY A 249 11.08 0.14 -3.54
CA GLY A 249 10.66 -1.16 -4.03
C GLY A 249 9.60 -1.04 -5.13
N VAL A 250 9.56 -2.08 -5.96
CA VAL A 250 8.53 -2.30 -6.97
C VAL A 250 8.01 -3.71 -6.80
N ASN A 251 6.70 -3.88 -6.73
CA ASN A 251 6.07 -5.20 -6.66
C ASN A 251 5.09 -5.33 -7.82
N VAL A 252 5.19 -6.43 -8.56
CA VAL A 252 4.35 -6.73 -9.73
C VAL A 252 3.43 -7.90 -9.39
N GLU A 253 2.14 -7.71 -9.61
CA GLU A 253 1.12 -8.75 -9.51
C GLU A 253 0.44 -8.93 -10.87
N VAL A 254 0.24 -10.18 -11.29
CA VAL A 254 -0.32 -10.50 -12.60
C VAL A 254 -1.54 -11.40 -12.53
N TYR A 255 -2.39 -11.31 -13.54
CA TYR A 255 -3.56 -12.18 -13.67
C TYR A 255 -3.87 -12.47 -15.15
N PRO A 256 -4.43 -13.65 -15.48
CA PRO A 256 -4.90 -13.92 -16.84
C PRO A 256 -5.80 -12.81 -17.37
N THR A 257 -5.70 -12.51 -18.67
CA THR A 257 -6.49 -11.46 -19.31
C THR A 257 -7.03 -11.91 -20.66
N HIS A 258 -7.98 -11.16 -21.21
CA HIS A 258 -8.54 -11.42 -22.53
C HIS A 258 -7.50 -11.10 -23.61
N ILE A 259 -7.38 -11.94 -24.63
CA ILE A 259 -6.36 -11.82 -25.70
C ILE A 259 -6.33 -10.45 -26.41
N ALA A 260 -7.43 -9.72 -26.39
CA ALA A 260 -7.55 -8.39 -27.00
C ALA A 260 -7.12 -7.22 -26.08
N GLY A 261 -6.77 -7.46 -24.82
CA GLY A 261 -6.47 -6.41 -23.85
C GLY A 261 -5.19 -6.67 -23.04
N LEU A 262 -4.54 -5.58 -22.63
CA LEU A 262 -3.46 -5.58 -21.65
C LEU A 262 -3.72 -4.47 -20.61
N PRO A 263 -4.63 -4.70 -19.64
CA PRO A 263 -4.87 -3.75 -18.55
C PRO A 263 -3.63 -3.64 -17.66
N VAL A 264 -3.20 -2.41 -17.35
CA VAL A 264 -2.09 -2.15 -16.44
C VAL A 264 -2.46 -1.04 -15.49
N ALA A 265 -2.28 -1.27 -14.18
CA ALA A 265 -2.43 -0.25 -13.16
C ALA A 265 -1.13 -0.07 -12.37
N VAL A 266 -0.86 1.17 -11.98
CA VAL A 266 0.26 1.58 -11.14
C VAL A 266 -0.34 2.25 -9.92
N ASN A 267 -0.11 1.69 -8.73
CA ASN A 267 -0.50 2.28 -7.46
C ASN A 267 0.74 2.66 -6.67
N ILE A 268 0.80 3.90 -6.17
CA ILE A 268 1.99 4.44 -5.51
C ILE A 268 1.72 4.58 -4.02
N ASN A 269 2.64 4.07 -3.18
CA ASN A 269 2.74 4.46 -1.78
C ASN A 269 3.87 5.48 -1.57
N CYS A 270 3.70 6.34 -0.57
CA CYS A 270 4.73 7.25 -0.10
C CYS A 270 5.74 6.54 0.81
N HIS A 271 6.73 7.26 1.33
CA HIS A 271 7.66 6.72 2.34
C HIS A 271 6.93 6.21 3.61
N ALA A 272 5.74 6.75 3.93
CA ALA A 272 4.82 6.19 4.92
C ALA A 272 4.01 5.03 4.32
N THR A 273 4.71 4.02 3.78
CA THR A 273 4.10 2.75 3.35
C THR A 273 3.73 1.95 4.58
N ARG A 274 2.42 1.84 4.84
CA ARG A 274 1.88 1.33 6.10
C ARG A 274 0.99 0.13 5.84
N HIS A 275 1.34 -1.00 6.44
CA HIS A 275 0.43 -2.12 6.57
C HIS A 275 0.80 -2.95 7.79
N ALA A 276 -0.19 -3.62 8.36
CA ALA A 276 -0.01 -4.62 9.41
C ALA A 276 -1.03 -5.74 9.18
N GLU A 277 -0.68 -6.95 9.59
CA GLU A 277 -1.50 -8.13 9.36
C GLU A 277 -1.62 -9.04 10.57
N ILE A 278 -2.68 -9.83 10.59
CA ILE A 278 -2.92 -10.87 11.59
C ILE A 278 -3.65 -12.04 10.95
N GLU A 279 -3.37 -13.24 11.46
CA GLU A 279 -4.07 -14.47 11.12
C GLU A 279 -4.95 -14.89 12.31
N LEU A 280 -6.21 -15.21 12.05
CA LEU A 280 -7.23 -15.60 13.02
C LEU A 280 -7.62 -17.07 12.90
#